data_AF-A0A0K8UAZ2-F1
#
_entry.id   AF-A0A0K8UAZ2-F1
#
_cell.length_a   1.000
_cell.length_b   1.000
_cell.length_c   1.000
_cell.angle_alpha   90.00
_cell.angle_beta   90.00
_cell.angle_gamma   90.00
#
_symmetry.space_group_name_H-M   'P 1'
#
loop_
_entity.id
_entity.type
_entity.pdbx_description
1 polymer ?
#
loop_
_entity_poly.entity_id
_entity_poly.type
_entity_poly.pdbx_seq_one_letter_code
_entity_poly.pdbx_strand_id
1 'polypeptide(L)'
;MSVNKAANLRSQYEDLCRELNMDRETEDMSWKMFEEVLQRSTLEGEPLHWFCCALYAACRLSYTPTVGESNAIVMGNCISLNKMLRCCEISISEFILKIKVWHEMANLPCSFLRQIERLERTPGITFHLYCRYNDIFEKLFISSPNDKKNTKYRSVARCSSKKLYDLCWCLYLCAKNEEPSYNMDIVTSFHLLLCCIDLIYINVLGENRIDLVNRNFAGFPEKWGTSLYDSQQLHNHCIIGALCNLAGALPNDAKDMKENHCKRIFTKFFKIKTIHGNENTFLGIISNENFERNVKSLNSAYEQYVLSVGEFDERILLSNPNYRKGSSGK
;
A
#
# COMPACT_ATOMS: atom_id res chain seq x y z
N MET A 1 13.05 -31.91 26.72
CA MET A 1 13.70 -31.88 25.39
C MET A 1 15.13 -32.38 25.51
N SER A 2 15.66 -33.17 24.57
CA SER A 2 17.08 -33.56 24.58
C SER A 2 17.96 -32.35 24.20
N VAL A 3 19.16 -32.27 24.78
CA VAL A 3 20.13 -31.18 24.57
C VAL A 3 20.42 -30.95 23.07
N ASN A 4 20.50 -32.03 22.29
CA ASN A 4 20.73 -31.97 20.84
C ASN A 4 19.57 -31.34 20.05
N LYS A 5 18.32 -31.50 20.52
CA LYS A 5 17.14 -30.89 19.86
C LYS A 5 17.09 -29.39 20.12
N ALA A 6 17.44 -28.94 21.33
CA ALA A 6 17.52 -27.52 21.66
C ALA A 6 18.63 -26.79 20.88
N ALA A 7 19.80 -27.41 20.77
CA ALA A 7 20.92 -26.85 19.99
C ALA A 7 20.59 -26.73 18.49
N ASN A 8 19.85 -27.70 17.93
CA ASN A 8 19.40 -27.65 16.54
C ASN A 8 18.39 -26.51 16.30
N LEU A 9 17.40 -26.35 17.19
CA LEU A 9 16.42 -25.25 17.11
C LEU A 9 17.10 -23.88 17.18
N ARG A 10 18.10 -23.71 18.06
CA ARG A 10 18.84 -22.45 18.18
C ARG A 10 19.60 -22.13 16.89
N SER A 11 20.30 -23.11 16.30
CA SER A 11 21.02 -22.91 15.04
C SER A 11 20.09 -22.49 13.90
N GLN A 12 18.95 -23.17 13.75
CA GLN A 12 17.95 -22.83 12.72
C GLN A 12 17.39 -21.42 12.91
N TYR A 13 17.14 -21.02 14.16
CA TYR A 13 16.66 -19.69 14.48
C TYR A 13 17.71 -18.61 14.15
N GLU A 14 18.98 -18.84 14.46
CA GLU A 14 20.07 -17.92 14.14
C GLU A 14 20.29 -17.78 12.62
N ASP A 15 20.11 -18.87 11.86
CA ASP A 15 20.14 -18.84 10.40
C ASP A 15 19.01 -17.95 9.84
N LEU A 16 17.79 -18.09 10.36
CA LEU A 16 16.65 -17.24 9.99
C LEU A 16 16.91 -15.76 10.32
N CYS A 17 17.44 -15.47 11.51
CA CYS A 17 17.76 -14.10 11.91
C CYS A 17 18.81 -13.46 10.99
N ARG A 18 19.83 -14.23 10.58
CA ARG A 18 20.83 -13.80 9.59
C ARG A 18 20.20 -13.52 8.22
N GLU A 19 19.30 -14.37 7.73
CA GLU A 19 18.61 -14.14 6.46
C GLU A 19 17.71 -12.89 6.48
N LEU A 20 17.06 -12.65 7.62
CA LEU A 20 16.22 -11.47 7.82
C LEU A 20 17.04 -10.18 8.00
N ASN A 21 18.35 -10.27 8.29
CA ASN A 21 19.19 -9.19 8.78
C ASN A 21 18.64 -8.59 10.08
N MET A 22 18.25 -9.47 11.02
CA MET A 22 17.70 -9.06 12.31
C MET A 22 18.80 -8.41 13.18
N ASP A 23 18.44 -7.37 13.93
CA ASP A 23 19.31 -6.80 14.95
C ASP A 23 19.42 -7.73 16.16
N ARG A 24 20.53 -7.64 16.88
CA ARG A 24 20.82 -8.52 18.03
C ARG A 24 19.82 -8.36 19.16
N GLU A 25 19.35 -7.13 19.42
CA GLU A 25 18.42 -6.86 20.52
C GLU A 25 17.11 -7.62 20.32
N THR A 26 16.58 -7.58 19.09
CA THR A 26 15.34 -8.27 18.73
C THR A 26 15.52 -9.76 18.62
N GLU A 27 16.65 -10.22 18.07
CA GLU A 27 17.00 -11.63 18.03
C GLU A 27 17.00 -12.23 19.44
N ASP A 28 17.65 -11.57 20.40
CA ASP A 28 17.74 -12.02 21.80
C ASP A 28 16.37 -11.98 22.50
N MET A 29 15.61 -10.89 22.30
CA MET A 29 14.27 -10.74 22.87
C MET A 29 13.31 -11.82 22.38
N SER A 30 13.27 -12.06 21.07
CA SER A 30 12.42 -13.07 20.45
C SER A 30 12.81 -14.47 20.89
N TRP A 31 14.10 -14.78 20.98
CA TRP A 31 14.55 -16.10 21.41
C TRP A 31 14.19 -16.36 22.88
N LYS A 32 14.42 -15.38 23.75
CA LYS A 32 14.05 -15.50 25.17
C LYS A 32 12.55 -15.76 25.32
N MET A 33 11.72 -15.01 24.59
CA MET A 33 10.27 -15.22 24.56
C MET A 33 9.91 -16.63 24.08
N PHE A 34 10.61 -17.13 23.06
CA PHE A 34 10.40 -18.48 22.54
C PHE A 34 10.75 -19.56 23.56
N GLU A 35 11.88 -19.44 24.26
CA GLU A 35 12.28 -20.38 25.31
C GLU A 35 11.29 -20.40 26.49
N GLU A 36 10.81 -19.22 26.91
CA GLU A 36 9.83 -19.10 27.98
C GLU A 36 8.50 -19.80 27.63
N VAL A 37 8.06 -19.68 26.37
CA VAL A 37 6.87 -20.38 25.87
C VAL A 37 7.11 -21.89 25.81
N LEU A 38 8.27 -22.33 25.32
CA LEU A 38 8.61 -23.75 25.17
C LEU A 38 8.69 -24.49 26.52
N GLN A 39 8.98 -23.78 27.61
CA GLN A 39 8.95 -24.33 28.96
C GLN A 39 7.53 -24.57 29.49
N ARG A 40 6.53 -23.82 29.00
CA ARG A 40 5.15 -23.82 29.52
C ARG A 40 4.15 -24.52 28.61
N SER A 41 4.45 -24.56 27.31
CA SER A 41 3.55 -25.02 26.25
C SER A 41 4.23 -26.01 25.32
N THR A 42 3.44 -26.91 24.73
CA THR A 42 3.92 -27.79 23.65
C THR A 42 3.60 -27.15 22.31
N LEU A 43 4.64 -26.87 21.52
CA LEU A 43 4.49 -26.30 20.18
C LEU A 43 4.34 -27.42 19.15
N GLU A 44 3.19 -27.46 18.48
CA GLU A 44 2.90 -28.44 17.42
C GLU A 44 3.17 -27.86 16.02
N GLY A 45 3.58 -28.73 15.10
CA GLY A 45 3.90 -28.38 13.71
C GLY A 45 5.33 -27.86 13.52
N GLU A 46 5.51 -27.07 12.46
CA GLU A 46 6.83 -26.62 12.01
C GLU A 46 7.44 -25.56 12.96
N PRO A 47 8.65 -25.78 13.52
CA PRO A 47 9.30 -24.82 14.41
C PRO A 47 9.51 -23.43 13.78
N LEU A 48 9.81 -23.39 12.48
CA LEU A 48 10.04 -22.15 11.73
C LEU A 48 8.84 -21.20 11.79
N HIS A 49 7.62 -21.74 11.82
CA HIS A 49 6.39 -20.95 11.93
C HIS A 49 6.27 -20.28 13.30
N TRP A 50 6.73 -20.94 14.36
CA TRP A 50 6.74 -20.38 15.71
C TRP A 50 7.88 -19.37 15.91
N PHE A 51 9.03 -19.57 15.25
CA PHE A 51 10.08 -18.55 15.17
C PHE A 51 9.56 -17.28 14.49
N CYS A 52 8.81 -17.43 13.39
CA CYS A 52 8.14 -16.32 12.71
C CYS A 52 7.23 -15.54 13.67
N CYS A 53 6.45 -16.25 14.51
CA CYS A 53 5.57 -15.61 15.48
C CYS A 53 6.34 -14.87 16.58
N ALA A 54 7.38 -15.49 17.14
CA ALA A 54 8.23 -14.90 18.16
C ALA A 54 8.94 -13.63 17.64
N LEU A 55 9.53 -13.70 16.45
CA LEU A 55 10.23 -12.59 15.81
C LEU A 55 9.29 -11.43 15.52
N TYR A 56 8.11 -11.72 14.97
CA TYR A 56 7.10 -10.70 14.76
C TYR A 56 6.70 -10.03 16.07
N ALA A 57 6.38 -10.83 17.10
CA ALA A 57 6.01 -10.31 18.40
C ALA A 57 7.09 -9.41 19.01
N ALA A 58 8.35 -9.85 19.00
CA ALA A 58 9.48 -9.05 19.48
C ALA A 58 9.65 -7.75 18.68
N CYS A 59 9.53 -7.80 17.36
CA CYS A 59 9.53 -6.59 16.53
C CYS A 59 8.41 -5.64 16.95
N ARG A 60 7.20 -6.12 17.25
CA ARG A 60 6.09 -5.24 17.65
C ARG A 60 6.19 -4.69 19.06
N LEU A 61 6.94 -5.35 19.93
CA LEU A 61 7.19 -4.93 21.30
C LEU A 61 8.41 -4.00 21.42
N SER A 62 9.28 -3.98 20.41
CA SER A 62 10.48 -3.15 20.37
C SER A 62 10.20 -1.76 19.81
N TYR A 63 10.88 -0.76 20.36
CA TYR A 63 10.80 0.64 19.93
C TYR A 63 12.17 1.08 19.42
N THR A 64 12.27 1.44 18.14
CA THR A 64 13.51 1.97 17.56
C THR A 64 13.45 3.51 17.52
N PRO A 65 14.35 4.23 18.21
CA PRO A 65 14.46 5.68 18.07
C PRO A 65 15.11 6.01 16.71
N THR A 66 14.49 6.90 15.93
CA THR A 66 15.05 7.37 14.65
C THR A 66 15.98 8.57 14.84
N VAL A 67 17.05 8.64 14.03
CA VAL A 67 18.00 9.77 14.03
C VAL A 67 17.55 10.77 12.95
N GLY A 68 17.01 11.92 13.36
CA GLY A 68 16.62 13.02 12.47
C GLY A 68 15.13 13.37 12.54
N GLU A 69 14.85 14.57 13.06
CA GLU A 69 13.55 15.27 13.18
C GLU A 69 12.46 14.59 14.04
N SER A 70 12.40 15.04 15.30
CA SER A 70 11.22 15.07 16.20
C SER A 70 10.56 13.72 16.55
N ASN A 71 11.03 13.05 17.61
CA ASN A 71 10.26 12.10 18.44
C ASN A 71 9.46 10.99 17.72
N ALA A 72 9.78 10.64 16.48
CA ALA A 72 9.14 9.54 15.76
C ALA A 72 9.72 8.22 16.26
N ILE A 73 9.10 7.68 17.31
CA ILE A 73 9.31 6.30 17.73
C ILE A 73 8.73 5.41 16.62
N VAL A 74 9.60 4.69 15.91
CA VAL A 74 9.17 3.67 14.97
C VAL A 74 8.92 2.40 15.78
N MET A 75 7.73 1.81 15.62
CA MET A 75 7.47 0.49 16.21
C MET A 75 8.17 -0.56 15.34
N GLY A 76 9.14 -1.26 15.92
CA GLY A 76 9.83 -2.39 15.31
C GLY A 76 11.12 -2.12 14.53
N ASN A 77 11.67 -3.20 13.96
CA ASN A 77 13.02 -3.25 13.39
C ASN A 77 13.06 -3.14 11.88
N CYS A 78 12.06 -2.48 11.29
CA CYS A 78 11.99 -2.23 9.85
C CYS A 78 12.07 -3.50 8.97
N ILE A 79 11.64 -4.65 9.49
CA ILE A 79 11.52 -5.89 8.71
C ILE A 79 10.10 -6.02 8.16
N SER A 80 10.00 -6.13 6.84
CA SER A 80 8.73 -6.36 6.16
C SER A 80 8.14 -7.72 6.56
N LEU A 81 6.87 -7.72 6.98
CA LEU A 81 6.12 -8.95 7.22
C LEU A 81 6.17 -9.88 6.00
N ASN A 82 6.07 -9.35 4.78
CA ASN A 82 6.15 -10.14 3.55
C ASN A 82 7.49 -10.88 3.43
N LYS A 83 8.60 -10.28 3.86
CA LYS A 83 9.92 -10.95 3.86
C LYS A 83 9.93 -12.07 4.90
N MET A 84 9.48 -11.79 6.11
CA MET A 84 9.45 -12.76 7.20
C MET A 84 8.57 -13.99 6.88
N LEU A 85 7.37 -13.77 6.33
CA LEU A 85 6.49 -14.86 5.88
C LEU A 85 7.14 -15.72 4.80
N ARG A 86 7.88 -15.11 3.86
CA ARG A 86 8.59 -15.84 2.80
C ARG A 86 9.74 -16.69 3.34
N CYS A 87 10.59 -16.13 4.20
CA CYS A 87 11.71 -16.86 4.81
C CYS A 87 11.22 -17.99 5.73
N CYS A 88 10.04 -17.84 6.31
CA CYS A 88 9.43 -18.86 7.16
C CYS A 88 8.49 -19.82 6.41
N GLU A 89 8.37 -19.68 5.08
CA GLU A 89 7.48 -20.45 4.20
C GLU A 89 6.02 -20.56 4.66
N ILE A 90 5.55 -19.55 5.41
CA ILE A 90 4.23 -19.54 6.02
C ILE A 90 3.28 -18.59 5.27
N SER A 91 2.07 -19.05 4.99
CA SER A 91 1.04 -18.19 4.39
C SER A 91 0.55 -17.14 5.40
N ILE A 92 0.07 -15.98 4.92
CA ILE A 92 -0.51 -14.96 5.81
C ILE A 92 -1.67 -15.52 6.64
N SER A 93 -2.52 -16.36 6.04
CA SER A 93 -3.66 -16.98 6.74
C SER A 93 -3.21 -17.89 7.87
N GLU A 94 -2.21 -18.74 7.62
CA GLU A 94 -1.66 -19.61 8.66
C GLU A 94 -0.92 -18.82 9.74
N PHE A 95 -0.17 -17.80 9.35
CA PHE A 95 0.49 -16.89 10.28
C PHE A 95 -0.51 -16.22 11.23
N ILE A 96 -1.64 -15.70 10.71
CA ILE A 96 -2.68 -15.06 11.54
C ILE A 96 -3.28 -16.05 12.55
N LEU A 97 -3.49 -17.31 12.16
CA LEU A 97 -3.97 -18.34 13.09
C LEU A 97 -2.93 -18.61 14.18
N LYS A 98 -1.66 -18.82 13.80
CA LYS A 98 -0.59 -19.13 14.75
C LYS A 98 -0.22 -17.97 15.67
N ILE A 99 -0.20 -16.72 15.18
CA ILE A 99 0.17 -15.56 15.99
C ILE A 99 -0.89 -15.22 17.05
N LYS A 100 -2.16 -15.56 16.81
CA LYS A 100 -3.23 -15.46 17.82
C LYS A 100 -3.01 -16.46 18.96
N VAL A 101 -2.64 -17.70 18.63
CA VAL A 101 -2.25 -18.70 19.63
C VAL A 101 -0.97 -18.28 20.36
N TRP A 102 0.01 -17.75 19.62
CA TRP A 102 1.25 -17.23 20.19
C TRP A 102 1.01 -16.11 21.21
N HIS A 103 0.11 -15.17 20.88
CA HIS A 103 -0.30 -14.10 21.79
C HIS A 103 -0.76 -14.63 23.15
N GLU A 104 -1.58 -15.69 23.15
CA GLU A 104 -2.04 -16.32 24.39
C GLU A 104 -0.90 -17.03 25.12
N MET A 105 -0.09 -17.83 24.41
CA MET A 105 1.01 -18.58 25.01
C MET A 105 2.09 -17.66 25.62
N ALA A 106 2.41 -16.56 24.94
CA ALA A 106 3.41 -15.59 25.37
C ALA A 106 2.85 -14.49 26.30
N ASN A 107 1.55 -14.55 26.67
CA ASN A 107 0.86 -13.57 27.51
C ASN A 107 1.05 -12.12 27.03
N LEU A 108 0.90 -11.89 25.74
CA LEU A 108 1.07 -10.58 25.12
C LEU A 108 -0.11 -9.64 25.46
N PRO A 109 0.09 -8.31 25.44
CA PRO A 109 -0.98 -7.37 25.77
C PRO A 109 -2.10 -7.37 24.72
N CYS A 110 -3.35 -7.10 25.13
CA CYS A 110 -4.49 -7.04 24.20
C CYS A 110 -4.33 -6.02 23.05
N SER A 111 -3.49 -5.00 23.25
CA SER A 111 -3.14 -4.06 22.17
C SER A 111 -2.43 -4.74 21.00
N PHE A 112 -1.66 -5.80 21.24
CA PHE A 112 -1.04 -6.63 20.23
C PHE A 112 -2.10 -7.41 19.43
N LEU A 113 -3.06 -8.04 20.12
CA LEU A 113 -4.15 -8.77 19.43
C LEU A 113 -4.95 -7.85 18.50
N ARG A 114 -5.27 -6.63 18.93
CA ARG A 114 -5.94 -5.64 18.06
C ARG A 114 -5.12 -5.28 16.80
N GLN A 115 -3.79 -5.28 16.89
CA GLN A 115 -2.93 -5.08 15.71
C GLN A 115 -3.01 -6.27 14.76
N ILE A 116 -3.06 -7.50 15.28
CA ILE A 116 -3.24 -8.72 14.48
C ILE A 116 -4.62 -8.74 13.80
N GLU A 117 -5.68 -8.38 14.52
CA GLU A 117 -7.04 -8.31 13.94
C GLU A 117 -7.12 -7.27 12.81
N ARG A 118 -6.42 -6.14 12.95
CA ARG A 118 -6.28 -5.15 11.86
C ARG A 118 -5.54 -5.76 10.67
N LEU A 119 -4.41 -6.41 10.92
CA LEU A 119 -3.60 -7.08 9.90
C LEU A 119 -4.38 -8.17 9.13
N GLU A 120 -5.31 -8.86 9.78
CA GLU A 120 -6.19 -9.86 9.17
C GLU A 120 -7.27 -9.23 8.27
N ARG A 121 -7.88 -8.13 8.72
CA ARG A 121 -9.02 -7.49 8.03
C ARG A 121 -8.59 -6.62 6.84
N THR A 122 -7.53 -5.83 7.00
CA THR A 122 -7.14 -4.79 6.02
C THR A 122 -6.84 -5.35 4.63
N PRO A 123 -6.08 -6.45 4.45
CA PRO A 123 -5.78 -6.99 3.13
C PRO A 123 -7.03 -7.41 2.35
N GLY A 124 -8.08 -7.92 3.01
CA GLY A 124 -9.33 -8.29 2.35
C GLY A 124 -10.09 -7.10 1.79
N ILE A 125 -10.15 -6.00 2.55
CA ILE A 125 -10.75 -4.73 2.11
C ILE A 125 -9.94 -4.18 0.94
N THR A 126 -8.61 -4.06 1.09
CA THR A 126 -7.74 -3.53 0.05
C THR A 126 -7.78 -4.36 -1.22
N PHE A 127 -7.87 -5.68 -1.12
CA PHE A 127 -8.03 -6.57 -2.27
C PHE A 127 -9.33 -6.29 -3.03
N HIS A 128 -10.46 -6.16 -2.33
CA HIS A 128 -11.72 -5.81 -2.98
C HIS A 128 -11.63 -4.47 -3.70
N LEU A 129 -11.05 -3.46 -3.05
CA LEU A 129 -10.85 -2.14 -3.64
C LEU A 129 -9.91 -2.16 -4.84
N TYR A 130 -8.89 -3.03 -4.81
CA TYR A 130 -7.99 -3.23 -5.94
C TYR A 130 -8.71 -3.82 -7.16
N CYS A 131 -9.62 -4.77 -6.97
CA CYS A 131 -10.46 -5.26 -8.06
C CYS A 131 -11.33 -4.14 -8.65
N ARG A 132 -11.98 -3.33 -7.80
CA ARG A 132 -12.76 -2.16 -8.25
C ARG A 132 -11.89 -1.14 -8.97
N TYR A 133 -10.67 -0.91 -8.49
CA TYR A 133 -9.69 -0.03 -9.11
C TYR A 133 -9.36 -0.47 -10.54
N ASN A 134 -9.16 -1.78 -10.77
CA ASN A 134 -8.91 -2.34 -12.09
C ASN A 134 -10.04 -2.03 -13.07
N ASP A 135 -11.27 -2.36 -12.68
CA ASP A 135 -12.46 -2.17 -13.51
C ASP A 135 -12.68 -0.70 -13.89
N ILE A 136 -12.39 0.23 -12.97
CA ILE A 136 -12.51 1.66 -13.21
C ILE A 136 -11.38 2.13 -14.12
N PHE A 137 -10.13 1.79 -13.80
CA PHE A 137 -8.97 2.29 -14.51
C PHE A 137 -9.00 1.92 -16.00
N GLU A 138 -9.40 0.68 -16.34
CA GLU A 138 -9.53 0.23 -17.74
C GLU A 138 -10.62 0.97 -18.51
N LYS A 139 -11.67 1.47 -17.83
CA LYS A 139 -12.70 2.29 -18.46
C LYS A 139 -12.26 3.73 -18.66
N LEU A 140 -11.33 4.23 -17.85
CA LEU A 140 -10.83 5.60 -17.91
C LEU A 140 -9.64 5.77 -18.86
N PHE A 141 -8.74 4.80 -18.90
CA PHE A 141 -7.45 4.92 -19.57
C PHE A 141 -7.21 3.79 -20.57
N ILE A 142 -6.59 4.14 -21.69
CA ILE A 142 -6.17 3.20 -22.72
C ILE A 142 -4.69 2.84 -22.56
N SER A 143 -4.35 1.61 -22.89
CA SER A 143 -2.95 1.18 -23.02
C SER A 143 -2.49 1.38 -24.46
N SER A 144 -1.40 2.11 -24.68
CA SER A 144 -0.86 2.29 -26.03
C SER A 144 -0.31 0.94 -26.56
N PRO A 145 -0.70 0.49 -27.77
CA PRO A 145 -0.14 -0.72 -28.38
C PRO A 145 1.39 -0.69 -28.53
N ASN A 146 1.97 0.52 -28.58
CA ASN A 146 3.39 0.76 -28.85
C ASN A 146 4.29 0.72 -27.60
N ASP A 147 3.73 0.56 -26.39
CA ASP A 147 4.54 0.39 -25.17
C ASP A 147 5.42 -0.89 -25.23
N LYS A 148 5.13 -1.81 -26.16
CA LYS A 148 5.88 -3.07 -26.35
C LYS A 148 7.01 -3.00 -27.40
N LYS A 149 7.17 -1.93 -28.19
CA LYS A 149 7.99 -2.02 -29.43
C LYS A 149 9.10 -0.99 -29.68
N ASN A 150 9.28 0.08 -28.90
CA ASN A 150 10.29 1.10 -29.24
C ASN A 150 11.25 1.44 -28.09
N THR A 151 12.26 0.58 -27.90
CA THR A 151 13.34 0.74 -26.91
C THR A 151 14.55 1.53 -27.38
N LYS A 152 14.57 2.12 -28.59
CA LYS A 152 15.83 2.69 -29.13
C LYS A 152 15.95 4.22 -29.19
N TYR A 153 14.87 5.01 -29.14
CA TYR A 153 14.98 6.48 -29.22
C TYR A 153 13.83 7.23 -28.54
N ARG A 154 13.80 7.32 -27.19
CA ARG A 154 13.08 8.41 -26.50
C ARG A 154 13.89 8.88 -25.30
N SER A 155 14.49 10.05 -25.44
CA SER A 155 15.27 10.77 -24.42
C SER A 155 14.43 11.48 -23.34
N VAL A 156 13.14 11.13 -23.17
CA VAL A 156 12.32 11.58 -22.03
C VAL A 156 11.37 10.44 -21.67
N ALA A 157 11.52 9.86 -20.48
CA ALA A 157 10.65 8.80 -19.98
C ALA A 157 9.24 9.37 -19.70
N ARG A 158 8.39 9.39 -20.74
CA ARG A 158 6.98 9.78 -20.58
C ARG A 158 6.23 8.73 -19.75
N CYS A 159 5.33 9.18 -18.89
CA CYS A 159 4.46 8.33 -18.09
C CYS A 159 3.62 7.40 -18.99
N SER A 160 3.82 6.08 -18.91
CA SER A 160 2.99 5.09 -19.63
C SER A 160 1.71 4.77 -18.85
N SER A 161 0.71 4.16 -19.52
CA SER A 161 -0.54 3.76 -18.86
C SER A 161 -0.29 2.82 -17.66
N LYS A 162 0.67 1.88 -17.80
CA LYS A 162 1.08 0.99 -16.70
C LYS A 162 1.70 1.74 -15.52
N LYS A 163 2.61 2.68 -15.77
CA LYS A 163 3.23 3.44 -14.68
C LYS A 163 2.24 4.41 -14.03
N LEU A 164 1.30 4.98 -14.79
CA LEU A 164 0.19 5.79 -14.27
C LEU A 164 -0.69 4.98 -13.32
N TYR A 165 -1.00 3.74 -13.70
CA TYR A 165 -1.74 2.79 -12.90
C TYR A 165 -1.02 2.51 -11.55
N ASP A 166 0.27 2.19 -11.60
CA ASP A 166 1.05 1.92 -10.38
C ASP A 166 1.13 3.17 -9.47
N LEU A 167 1.33 4.35 -10.06
CA LEU A 167 1.37 5.62 -9.34
C LEU A 167 0.05 5.91 -8.62
N CYS A 168 -1.09 5.74 -9.32
CA CYS A 168 -2.41 6.01 -8.77
C CYS A 168 -2.76 5.06 -7.61
N TRP A 169 -2.40 3.78 -7.73
CA TRP A 169 -2.58 2.83 -6.63
C TRP A 169 -1.70 3.17 -5.43
N CYS A 170 -0.43 3.52 -5.68
CA CYS A 170 0.49 3.92 -4.61
C CYS A 170 0.02 5.22 -3.92
N LEU A 171 -0.52 6.19 -4.67
CA LEU A 171 -1.16 7.39 -4.13
C LEU A 171 -2.30 7.04 -3.17
N TYR A 172 -3.20 6.14 -3.59
CA TYR A 172 -4.29 5.67 -2.75
C TYR A 172 -3.79 5.00 -1.47
N LEU A 173 -2.79 4.12 -1.58
CA LEU A 173 -2.18 3.44 -0.44
C LEU A 173 -1.51 4.42 0.54
N CYS A 174 -0.87 5.49 0.05
CA CYS A 174 -0.40 6.57 0.92
C CYS A 174 -1.57 7.30 1.59
N ALA A 175 -2.58 7.70 0.80
CA ALA A 175 -3.69 8.51 1.28
C ALA A 175 -4.54 7.79 2.33
N LYS A 176 -4.79 6.49 2.17
CA LYS A 176 -5.58 5.71 3.14
C LYS A 176 -4.93 5.62 4.51
N ASN A 177 -3.60 5.72 4.57
CA ASN A 177 -2.82 5.57 5.79
C ASN A 177 -2.61 6.88 6.55
N GLU A 178 -3.11 7.98 6.03
CA GLU A 178 -3.12 9.28 6.71
C GLU A 178 -4.14 9.35 7.84
N GLU A 179 -5.19 8.52 7.79
CA GLU A 179 -6.23 8.47 8.82
C GLU A 179 -6.65 7.01 9.06
N PRO A 180 -6.36 6.44 10.26
CA PRO A 180 -6.66 5.04 10.55
C PRO A 180 -8.14 4.65 10.40
N SER A 181 -9.06 5.61 10.53
CA SER A 181 -10.50 5.34 10.38
C SER A 181 -10.90 4.92 8.96
N TYR A 182 -10.16 5.32 7.92
CA TYR A 182 -10.47 4.95 6.53
C TYR A 182 -10.23 3.47 6.27
N ASN A 183 -9.20 2.89 6.91
CA ASN A 183 -8.82 1.49 6.75
C ASN A 183 -9.84 0.50 7.37
N MET A 184 -10.87 0.99 8.06
CA MET A 184 -11.86 0.16 8.75
C MET A 184 -13.14 -0.06 7.93
N ASP A 185 -13.51 0.88 7.05
CA ASP A 185 -14.74 0.82 6.28
C ASP A 185 -14.49 0.81 4.77
N ILE A 186 -15.09 -0.18 4.09
CA ILE A 186 -14.89 -0.38 2.65
C ILE A 186 -15.51 0.75 1.84
N VAL A 187 -16.63 1.32 2.28
CA VAL A 187 -17.33 2.39 1.56
C VAL A 187 -16.51 3.68 1.61
N THR A 188 -16.06 4.07 2.81
CA THR A 188 -15.19 5.23 3.03
C THR A 188 -13.88 5.10 2.26
N SER A 189 -13.22 3.94 2.36
CA SER A 189 -12.01 3.66 1.57
C SER A 189 -12.25 3.71 0.06
N PHE A 190 -13.43 3.30 -0.41
CA PHE A 190 -13.77 3.36 -1.82
C PHE A 190 -13.95 4.80 -2.29
N HIS A 191 -14.64 5.65 -1.53
CA HIS A 191 -14.75 7.08 -1.87
C HIS A 191 -13.38 7.77 -1.90
N LEU A 192 -12.46 7.43 -1.01
CA LEU A 192 -11.08 7.91 -1.03
C LEU A 192 -10.33 7.46 -2.30
N LEU A 193 -10.50 6.19 -2.71
CA LEU A 193 -9.94 5.69 -3.97
C LEU A 193 -10.46 6.48 -5.17
N LEU A 194 -11.78 6.77 -5.24
CA LEU A 194 -12.35 7.58 -6.32
C LEU A 194 -11.74 8.98 -6.39
N CYS A 195 -11.45 9.60 -5.22
CA CYS A 195 -10.77 10.90 -5.16
C CYS A 195 -9.32 10.85 -5.66
N CYS A 196 -8.60 9.76 -5.39
CA CYS A 196 -7.26 9.56 -5.93
C CYS A 196 -7.28 9.40 -7.46
N ILE A 197 -8.27 8.65 -7.98
CA ILE A 197 -8.47 8.47 -9.43
C ILE A 197 -8.82 9.81 -10.10
N ASP A 198 -9.73 10.58 -9.51
CA ASP A 198 -10.10 11.92 -9.98
C ASP A 198 -8.89 12.86 -10.07
N LEU A 199 -8.05 12.91 -9.02
CA LEU A 199 -6.82 13.71 -9.02
C LEU A 199 -5.88 13.31 -10.17
N ILE A 200 -5.65 12.01 -10.36
CA ILE A 200 -4.79 11.50 -11.42
C ILE A 200 -5.39 11.80 -12.80
N TYR A 201 -6.69 11.63 -12.98
CA TYR A 201 -7.38 11.94 -14.24
C TYR A 201 -7.23 13.41 -14.61
N ILE A 202 -7.44 14.34 -13.67
CA ILE A 202 -7.26 15.78 -13.90
C ILE A 202 -5.80 16.10 -14.27
N ASN A 203 -4.83 15.41 -13.67
CA ASN A 203 -3.41 15.56 -14.04
C ASN A 203 -3.10 15.04 -15.45
N VAL A 204 -3.76 13.95 -15.90
CA VAL A 204 -3.67 13.47 -17.29
C VAL A 204 -4.25 14.51 -18.26
N LEU A 205 -5.37 15.14 -17.88
CA LEU A 205 -5.96 16.22 -18.66
C LEU A 205 -5.04 17.46 -18.73
N GLY A 206 -4.46 17.86 -17.59
CA GLY A 206 -3.56 19.03 -17.50
C GLY A 206 -2.25 18.87 -18.27
N GLU A 207 -1.71 17.67 -18.33
CA GLU A 207 -0.50 17.36 -19.13
C GLU A 207 -0.82 17.02 -20.60
N ASN A 208 -2.08 17.24 -21.03
CA ASN A 208 -2.57 16.99 -22.39
C ASN A 208 -2.23 15.57 -22.91
N ARG A 209 -2.33 14.57 -22.05
CA ARG A 209 -1.99 13.17 -22.34
C ARG A 209 -3.14 12.44 -23.05
N ILE A 210 -3.47 12.94 -24.24
CA ILE A 210 -4.55 12.42 -25.11
C ILE A 210 -4.34 10.94 -25.42
N ASP A 211 -3.08 10.50 -25.47
CA ASP A 211 -2.68 9.12 -25.73
C ASP A 211 -3.06 8.13 -24.62
N LEU A 212 -3.43 8.62 -23.42
CA LEU A 212 -3.80 7.79 -22.29
C LEU A 212 -5.30 7.75 -22.00
N VAL A 213 -6.10 8.73 -22.47
CA VAL A 213 -7.49 8.87 -22.05
C VAL A 213 -8.44 8.08 -22.95
N ASN A 214 -9.36 7.33 -22.35
CA ASN A 214 -10.48 6.72 -23.08
C ASN A 214 -11.58 7.76 -23.32
N ARG A 215 -11.77 8.15 -24.58
CA ARG A 215 -12.79 9.15 -24.98
C ARG A 215 -14.23 8.66 -24.84
N ASN A 216 -14.45 7.36 -24.67
CA ASN A 216 -15.79 6.79 -24.47
C ASN A 216 -16.26 6.89 -23.01
N PHE A 217 -15.41 7.37 -22.09
CA PHE A 217 -15.80 7.58 -20.70
C PHE A 217 -16.75 8.78 -20.59
N ALA A 218 -17.87 8.61 -19.89
CA ALA A 218 -18.90 9.65 -19.74
C ALA A 218 -18.41 10.94 -19.06
N GLY A 219 -17.33 10.88 -18.26
CA GLY A 219 -16.71 12.06 -17.63
C GLY A 219 -15.64 12.75 -18.48
N PHE A 220 -15.50 12.38 -19.75
CA PHE A 220 -14.57 13.01 -20.68
C PHE A 220 -14.99 14.46 -20.98
N PRO A 221 -14.10 15.47 -20.78
CA PRO A 221 -14.45 16.85 -21.06
C PRO A 221 -14.66 17.10 -22.55
N GLU A 222 -15.75 17.80 -22.89
CA GLU A 222 -16.06 18.14 -24.27
C GLU A 222 -14.93 18.99 -24.89
N LYS A 223 -14.58 18.70 -26.15
CA LYS A 223 -13.56 19.42 -26.92
C LYS A 223 -12.13 19.37 -26.34
N TRP A 224 -11.88 18.67 -25.24
CA TRP A 224 -10.53 18.51 -24.68
C TRP A 224 -9.58 17.83 -25.68
N GLY A 225 -8.33 18.29 -25.72
CA GLY A 225 -7.33 17.87 -26.72
C GLY A 225 -7.52 18.50 -28.10
N THR A 226 -8.40 19.50 -28.24
CA THR A 226 -8.54 20.34 -29.45
C THR A 226 -8.20 21.79 -29.14
N SER A 227 -7.99 22.61 -30.17
CA SER A 227 -7.74 24.05 -30.03
C SER A 227 -8.90 24.84 -29.43
N LEU A 228 -10.08 24.23 -29.31
CA LEU A 228 -11.30 24.84 -28.78
C LEU A 228 -11.50 24.60 -27.29
N TYR A 229 -10.61 23.85 -26.63
CA TYR A 229 -10.68 23.61 -25.20
C TYR A 229 -10.21 24.84 -24.42
N ASP A 230 -11.06 25.35 -23.54
CA ASP A 230 -10.67 26.39 -22.60
C ASP A 230 -9.93 25.75 -21.42
N SER A 231 -8.62 25.99 -21.35
CA SER A 231 -7.76 25.49 -20.27
C SER A 231 -8.19 25.97 -18.89
N GLN A 232 -8.96 27.06 -18.78
CA GLN A 232 -9.55 27.44 -17.51
C GLN A 232 -10.58 26.40 -17.06
N GLN A 233 -11.32 25.72 -17.93
CA GLN A 233 -12.31 24.73 -17.48
C GLN A 233 -11.71 23.56 -16.67
N LEU A 234 -10.41 23.29 -16.84
CA LEU A 234 -9.71 22.24 -16.11
C LEU A 234 -9.75 22.44 -14.58
N HIS A 235 -9.69 23.68 -14.07
CA HIS A 235 -9.65 23.92 -12.62
C HIS A 235 -10.95 23.53 -11.91
N ASN A 236 -12.08 23.54 -12.62
CA ASN A 236 -13.38 23.13 -12.12
C ASN A 236 -13.76 21.70 -12.55
N HIS A 237 -12.91 21.03 -13.35
CA HIS A 237 -13.23 19.70 -13.84
C HIS A 237 -13.16 18.69 -12.71
N CYS A 238 -14.21 17.88 -12.58
CA CYS A 238 -14.34 16.88 -11.53
C CYS A 238 -15.12 15.70 -12.11
N ILE A 239 -14.54 14.49 -12.06
CA ILE A 239 -15.15 13.28 -12.60
C ILE A 239 -15.79 12.41 -11.52
N ILE A 240 -15.80 12.83 -10.24
CA ILE A 240 -16.39 12.07 -9.13
C ILE A 240 -17.82 11.61 -9.43
N GLY A 241 -18.68 12.48 -9.98
CA GLY A 241 -20.05 12.09 -10.33
C GLY A 241 -20.10 10.97 -11.38
N ALA A 242 -19.26 11.06 -12.42
CA ALA A 242 -19.15 10.02 -13.44
C ALA A 242 -18.57 8.72 -12.88
N LEU A 243 -17.57 8.80 -11.98
CA LEU A 243 -17.00 7.65 -11.29
C LEU A 243 -18.02 6.95 -10.39
N CYS A 244 -18.80 7.71 -9.62
CA CYS A 244 -19.86 7.16 -8.77
C CYS A 244 -20.93 6.45 -9.59
N ASN A 245 -21.36 7.04 -10.72
CA ASN A 245 -22.30 6.38 -11.63
C ASN A 245 -21.71 5.10 -12.24
N LEU A 246 -20.43 5.14 -12.63
CA LEU A 246 -19.72 3.98 -13.21
C LEU A 246 -19.58 2.81 -12.23
N ALA A 247 -19.42 3.13 -10.94
CA ALA A 247 -19.10 2.18 -9.89
C ALA A 247 -20.25 1.90 -8.91
N GLY A 248 -21.41 2.52 -9.08
CA GLY A 248 -22.52 2.40 -8.13
C GLY A 248 -22.18 2.92 -6.73
N ALA A 249 -21.39 4.00 -6.62
CA ALA A 249 -21.10 4.68 -5.36
C ALA A 249 -22.02 5.89 -5.15
N LEU A 250 -22.08 6.41 -3.92
CA LEU A 250 -22.92 7.56 -3.58
C LEU A 250 -22.19 8.88 -3.91
N PRO A 251 -22.70 9.71 -4.85
CA PRO A 251 -21.98 10.91 -5.28
C PRO A 251 -21.79 11.97 -4.21
N ASN A 252 -22.74 12.11 -3.27
CA ASN A 252 -22.66 13.13 -2.23
C ASN A 252 -21.55 12.81 -1.23
N ASP A 253 -21.47 11.55 -0.79
CA ASP A 253 -20.43 11.08 0.14
C ASP A 253 -19.03 11.14 -0.49
N ALA A 254 -18.92 10.81 -1.79
CA ALA A 254 -17.65 10.93 -2.50
C ALA A 254 -17.21 12.39 -2.68
N LYS A 255 -18.15 13.31 -2.91
CA LYS A 255 -17.84 14.76 -2.96
C LYS A 255 -17.44 15.30 -1.59
N ASP A 256 -18.12 14.88 -0.53
CA ASP A 256 -17.75 15.22 0.85
C ASP A 256 -16.33 14.73 1.18
N MET A 257 -16.02 13.47 0.84
CA MET A 257 -14.68 12.91 0.95
C MET A 257 -13.63 13.74 0.21
N LYS A 258 -13.94 14.23 -1.00
CA LYS A 258 -13.02 15.07 -1.77
C LYS A 258 -12.74 16.40 -1.06
N GLU A 259 -13.78 17.12 -0.65
CA GLU A 259 -13.67 18.48 -0.10
C GLU A 259 -13.12 18.51 1.32
N ASN A 260 -13.59 17.61 2.19
CA ASN A 260 -13.32 17.66 3.63
C ASN A 260 -12.13 16.81 4.07
N HIS A 261 -11.75 15.79 3.29
CA HIS A 261 -10.70 14.85 3.65
C HIS A 261 -9.54 14.86 2.66
N CYS A 262 -9.79 14.58 1.38
CA CYS A 262 -8.74 14.44 0.37
C CYS A 262 -7.99 15.75 0.15
N LYS A 263 -8.68 16.89 0.16
CA LYS A 263 -8.04 18.21 0.04
C LYS A 263 -6.97 18.42 1.11
N ARG A 264 -7.25 18.04 2.36
CA ARG A 264 -6.30 18.12 3.48
C ARG A 264 -5.10 17.17 3.26
N ILE A 265 -5.38 15.92 2.88
CA ILE A 265 -4.36 14.89 2.62
C ILE A 265 -3.43 15.30 1.49
N PHE A 266 -3.98 15.70 0.34
CA PHE A 266 -3.19 16.10 -0.82
C PHE A 266 -2.38 17.36 -0.53
N THR A 267 -2.98 18.36 0.12
CA THR A 267 -2.23 19.55 0.59
C THR A 267 -1.03 19.14 1.43
N LYS A 268 -1.21 18.22 2.39
CA LYS A 268 -0.09 17.70 3.19
C LYS A 268 0.98 17.04 2.31
N PHE A 269 0.60 16.18 1.36
CA PHE A 269 1.55 15.51 0.46
C PHE A 269 2.38 16.49 -0.37
N PHE A 270 1.80 17.60 -0.85
CA PHE A 270 2.54 18.65 -1.56
C PHE A 270 3.47 19.46 -0.64
N LYS A 271 3.03 19.74 0.60
CA LYS A 271 3.82 20.46 1.61
C LYS A 271 5.07 19.69 2.04
N ILE A 272 4.88 18.42 2.41
CA ILE A 272 5.98 17.55 2.89
C ILE A 272 6.77 16.90 1.75
N LYS A 273 6.46 17.24 0.49
CA LYS A 273 7.15 16.74 -0.71
C LYS A 273 7.06 15.22 -0.91
N THR A 274 6.00 14.59 -0.40
CA THR A 274 5.58 13.25 -0.85
C THR A 274 5.15 13.30 -2.32
N ILE A 275 4.56 14.41 -2.76
CA ILE A 275 4.19 14.70 -4.15
C ILE A 275 4.75 16.07 -4.56
N HIS A 276 5.20 16.17 -5.80
CA HIS A 276 5.75 17.36 -6.45
C HIS A 276 4.81 17.80 -7.58
N GLY A 277 4.65 19.11 -7.70
CA GLY A 277 3.75 19.77 -8.64
C GLY A 277 3.30 21.11 -8.07
N ASN A 278 2.22 21.66 -8.60
CA ASN A 278 1.66 22.93 -8.15
C ASN A 278 0.66 22.69 -7.00
N GLU A 279 1.05 23.08 -5.77
CA GLU A 279 0.26 22.88 -4.55
C GLU A 279 -1.12 23.58 -4.59
N ASN A 280 -1.25 24.71 -5.29
CA ASN A 280 -2.52 25.47 -5.33
C ASN A 280 -3.57 24.82 -6.25
N THR A 281 -3.12 24.12 -7.28
CA THR A 281 -3.99 23.52 -8.31
C THR A 281 -4.01 21.99 -8.25
N PHE A 282 -3.10 21.38 -7.49
CA PHE A 282 -2.82 19.94 -7.47
C PHE A 282 -2.50 19.34 -8.85
N LEU A 283 -1.94 20.16 -9.76
CA LEU A 283 -1.51 19.77 -11.11
C LEU A 283 0.01 19.52 -11.19
N GLY A 284 0.44 18.92 -12.30
CA GLY A 284 1.85 18.68 -12.59
C GLY A 284 2.43 17.42 -11.93
N ILE A 285 1.59 16.55 -11.35
CA ILE A 285 2.01 15.30 -10.69
C ILE A 285 2.67 14.35 -11.69
N ILE A 286 2.16 14.30 -12.92
CA ILE A 286 2.64 13.39 -13.98
C ILE A 286 3.45 14.11 -15.06
N SER A 287 3.82 15.37 -14.82
CA SER A 287 4.68 16.12 -15.74
C SER A 287 6.01 15.40 -15.94
N ASN A 288 6.66 15.61 -17.08
CA ASN A 288 7.94 14.95 -17.36
C ASN A 288 9.02 15.28 -16.30
N GLU A 289 8.91 16.45 -15.65
CA GLU A 289 9.82 16.89 -14.59
C GLU A 289 9.55 16.15 -13.27
N ASN A 290 8.27 15.98 -12.89
CA ASN A 290 7.91 15.48 -11.57
C ASN A 290 7.64 13.98 -11.52
N PHE A 291 7.32 13.34 -12.65
CA PHE A 291 6.75 12.00 -12.65
C PHE A 291 7.62 10.94 -11.97
N GLU A 292 8.88 10.78 -12.40
CA GLU A 292 9.79 9.78 -11.80
C GLU A 292 10.11 10.12 -10.34
N ARG A 293 10.19 11.42 -9.99
CA ARG A 293 10.39 11.88 -8.62
C ARG A 293 9.20 11.49 -7.73
N ASN A 294 7.97 11.66 -8.23
CA ASN A 294 6.74 11.33 -7.53
C ASN A 294 6.55 9.82 -7.38
N VAL A 295 6.87 9.04 -8.41
CA VAL A 295 6.88 7.57 -8.30
C VAL A 295 7.82 7.14 -7.18
N LYS A 296 9.04 7.69 -7.13
CA LYS A 296 10.01 7.36 -6.09
C LYS A 296 9.55 7.81 -4.70
N SER A 297 9.13 9.06 -4.54
CA SER A 297 8.74 9.62 -3.23
C SER A 297 7.51 8.94 -2.64
N LEU A 298 6.49 8.62 -3.44
CA LEU A 298 5.32 7.88 -2.97
C LEU A 298 5.68 6.45 -2.55
N ASN A 299 6.50 5.75 -3.35
CA ASN A 299 6.91 4.40 -2.99
C ASN A 299 7.75 4.36 -1.71
N SER A 300 8.68 5.32 -1.54
CA SER A 300 9.47 5.43 -0.32
C SER A 300 8.61 5.79 0.89
N ALA A 301 7.66 6.71 0.75
CA ALA A 301 6.75 7.09 1.84
C ALA A 301 5.87 5.90 2.28
N TYR A 302 5.31 5.14 1.33
CA TYR A 302 4.52 3.96 1.67
C TYR A 302 5.38 2.83 2.26
N GLU A 303 6.59 2.61 1.72
CA GLU A 303 7.52 1.62 2.29
C GLU A 303 7.88 1.96 3.73
N GLN A 304 8.22 3.22 4.03
CA GLN A 304 8.48 3.68 5.38
C GLN A 304 7.27 3.47 6.30
N TYR A 305 6.06 3.77 5.83
CA TYR A 305 4.83 3.47 6.57
C TYR A 305 4.75 1.97 6.90
N VAL A 306 4.77 1.09 5.89
CA VAL A 306 4.63 -0.37 6.06
C VAL A 306 5.64 -0.91 7.05
N LEU A 307 6.90 -0.46 6.97
CA LEU A 307 7.96 -0.86 7.88
C LEU A 307 7.71 -0.35 9.31
N SER A 308 7.25 0.90 9.47
CA SER A 308 6.99 1.50 10.78
C SER A 308 5.77 0.93 11.51
N VAL A 309 4.77 0.48 10.77
CA VAL A 309 3.57 -0.14 11.34
C VAL A 309 3.58 -1.66 11.26
N GLY A 310 4.65 -2.26 10.73
CA GLY A 310 4.83 -3.71 10.58
C GLY A 310 3.69 -4.40 9.83
N GLU A 311 3.08 -3.74 8.85
CA GLU A 311 1.94 -4.26 8.10
C GLU A 311 2.37 -5.02 6.84
N PHE A 312 1.38 -5.60 6.16
CA PHE A 312 1.57 -6.24 4.87
C PHE A 312 1.79 -5.17 3.79
N ASP A 313 2.80 -5.36 2.93
CA ASP A 313 2.99 -4.50 1.76
C ASP A 313 1.96 -4.84 0.69
N GLU A 314 0.92 -4.01 0.57
CA GLU A 314 -0.20 -4.24 -0.33
C GLU A 314 0.11 -3.87 -1.79
N ARG A 315 1.29 -3.31 -2.08
CA ARG A 315 1.76 -3.12 -3.46
C ARG A 315 2.02 -4.45 -4.15
N ILE A 316 2.11 -5.56 -3.41
CA ILE A 316 2.18 -6.91 -4.00
C ILE A 316 1.02 -7.18 -4.96
N LEU A 317 -0.14 -6.53 -4.77
CA LEU A 317 -1.28 -6.61 -5.66
C LEU A 317 -0.96 -6.13 -7.08
N LEU A 318 -0.07 -5.12 -7.23
CA LEU A 318 0.41 -4.62 -8.53
C LEU A 318 1.26 -5.65 -9.29
N SER A 319 1.88 -6.58 -8.57
CA SER A 319 2.82 -7.56 -9.13
C SER A 319 2.13 -8.79 -9.71
N ASN A 320 0.85 -9.02 -9.40
CA ASN A 320 0.17 -10.25 -9.79
C ASN A 320 -0.92 -9.98 -10.86
N PRO A 321 -0.67 -10.33 -12.13
CA PRO A 321 -1.60 -10.07 -13.23
C PRO A 321 -2.90 -10.87 -13.12
N ASN A 322 -2.94 -11.93 -12.31
CA ASN A 322 -4.14 -12.75 -12.13
C ASN A 322 -5.28 -11.98 -11.44
N TYR A 323 -4.96 -10.98 -10.61
CA TYR A 323 -5.96 -10.12 -9.97
C TYR A 323 -6.55 -9.07 -10.91
N ARG A 324 -5.99 -8.89 -12.12
CA ARG A 324 -6.57 -8.02 -13.16
C ARG A 324 -7.76 -8.64 -13.90
N LYS A 325 -7.94 -9.97 -13.80
CA LYS A 325 -8.99 -10.72 -14.50
C LYS A 325 -10.20 -11.07 -13.62
N GLY A 326 -10.23 -10.59 -12.38
CA GLY A 326 -11.22 -10.99 -11.36
C GLY A 326 -12.55 -10.25 -11.43
N SER A 327 -13.16 -10.13 -12.62
CA SER A 327 -14.50 -9.50 -12.80
C SER A 327 -15.09 -9.72 -14.20
N SER A 328 -14.64 -10.75 -14.93
CA SER A 328 -15.30 -11.22 -16.15
C SER A 328 -15.30 -12.74 -16.18
N GLY A 329 -16.26 -13.35 -15.48
CA GLY A 329 -16.49 -14.79 -15.53
C GLY A 329 -17.10 -15.38 -14.27
N LYS A 330 -18.39 -15.12 -14.05
CA LYS A 330 -19.43 -16.13 -13.84
C LYS A 330 -20.80 -15.49 -13.98
#